data_AF-M3ISI9-F1
#
_entry.id   AF-M3ISI9-F1
#
_cell.length_a   1.000
_cell.length_b   1.000
_cell.length_c   1.000
_cell.angle_alpha   90.00
_cell.angle_beta   90.00
_cell.angle_gamma   90.00
#
_symmetry.space_group_name_H-M   'P 1'
#
loop_
_entity.id
_entity.type
_entity.pdbx_description
1 polymer ?
#
loop_
_entity_poly.entity_id
_entity_poly.type
_entity_poly.pdbx_seq_one_letter_code
_entity_poly.pdbx_strand_id
1 'polypeptide(L)'
;MDEKSSYLCYLIFLIFNLTIFKNIDPMYSSAFIIDSELSHFGKTELDYHSLSYQTAIQLLERNSEFEPQFLIFAAMAPERYTGEVFVSARIKESLGLKNLFTIRTETASSSGASALHTAVYLLRSGAFQRGIIIATEVMSRLEREENNLLLGSVLSERQKGFAMSMAQGGGMIATRYLQQYGYDRRDLYLLSKKLHDNGLKNEKAHIKKILQK
;
A
#
# COMPACT_ATOMS: atom_id res chain seq x y z
N MET A 1 22.41 21.11 -2.09
CA MET A 1 21.30 21.36 -1.15
C MET A 1 20.27 20.27 -1.40
N ASP A 2 20.38 19.17 -0.67
CA ASP A 2 20.06 17.88 -1.27
C ASP A 2 18.68 17.40 -0.84
N GLU A 3 17.63 17.95 -1.48
CA GLU A 3 16.26 17.48 -1.33
C GLU A 3 16.04 16.13 -2.05
N LYS A 4 16.71 15.07 -1.56
CA LYS A 4 16.36 13.69 -1.90
C LYS A 4 14.87 13.49 -1.63
N SER A 5 14.13 13.28 -2.70
CA SER A 5 12.67 13.47 -2.74
C SER A 5 11.94 12.15 -2.45
N SER A 6 11.90 11.78 -1.18
CA SER A 6 11.24 10.57 -0.69
C SER A 6 9.71 10.79 -0.54
N TYR A 7 8.91 9.84 -1.01
CA TYR A 7 7.45 9.79 -0.85
C TYR A 7 7.04 8.39 -0.41
N LEU A 8 5.91 8.21 0.31
CA LEU A 8 5.51 6.86 0.72
C LEU A 8 4.06 6.62 1.19
N CYS A 9 3.68 5.34 1.19
CA CYS A 9 2.40 4.78 1.63
C CYS A 9 2.59 3.47 2.42
N TYR A 10 1.67 3.17 3.34
CA TYR A 10 1.60 1.94 4.15
C TYR A 10 0.14 1.60 4.49
N LEU A 11 -0.20 0.32 4.68
CA LEU A 11 -1.54 -0.08 5.15
C LEU A 11 -1.54 -1.52 5.69
N ILE A 12 -1.97 -1.73 6.94
CA ILE A 12 -2.05 -3.08 7.55
C ILE A 12 -3.50 -3.35 7.98
N PHE A 13 -4.01 -4.54 7.64
CA PHE A 13 -5.37 -5.00 7.97
C PHE A 13 -5.31 -6.38 8.66
N LEU A 14 -6.01 -6.56 9.79
CA LEU A 14 -6.43 -7.89 10.28
C LEU A 14 -7.79 -8.26 9.68
N ILE A 15 -7.92 -9.48 9.15
CA ILE A 15 -9.15 -9.95 8.51
C ILE A 15 -9.59 -11.31 9.08
N PHE A 16 -10.90 -11.42 9.33
CA PHE A 16 -11.56 -12.54 10.00
C PHE A 16 -12.83 -12.95 9.23
N ASN A 17 -13.20 -14.23 9.28
CA ASN A 17 -14.46 -14.75 8.73
C ASN A 17 -15.34 -15.29 9.87
N LEU A 18 -16.53 -14.71 10.06
CA LEU A 18 -17.50 -15.16 11.07
C LEU A 18 -18.30 -16.36 10.54
N THR A 19 -17.69 -17.53 10.54
CA THR A 19 -18.33 -18.81 10.17
C THR A 19 -19.29 -19.31 11.27
N ILE A 20 -20.31 -18.50 11.61
CA ILE A 20 -21.33 -18.85 12.62
C ILE A 20 -22.27 -19.97 12.12
N PHE A 21 -22.45 -20.13 10.80
CA PHE A 21 -23.36 -21.13 10.22
C PHE A 21 -22.63 -22.09 9.27
N LYS A 22 -22.65 -23.39 9.61
CA LYS A 22 -22.16 -24.50 8.76
C LYS A 22 -22.98 -24.75 7.48
N ASN A 23 -24.06 -23.98 7.26
CA ASN A 23 -25.05 -24.19 6.20
C ASN A 23 -25.10 -23.05 5.17
N ILE A 24 -24.11 -22.15 5.15
CA ILE A 24 -23.98 -21.11 4.11
C ILE A 24 -22.89 -21.54 3.13
N ASP A 25 -23.16 -21.40 1.83
CA ASP A 25 -22.17 -21.59 0.76
C ASP A 25 -20.90 -20.74 1.05
N PRO A 26 -19.68 -21.35 1.08
CA PRO A 26 -18.43 -20.63 1.35
C PRO A 26 -18.24 -19.36 0.53
N MET A 27 -18.71 -19.34 -0.72
CA MET A 27 -18.61 -18.19 -1.63
C MET A 27 -19.42 -16.97 -1.15
N TYR A 28 -20.45 -17.19 -0.33
CA TYR A 28 -21.28 -16.17 0.30
C TYR A 28 -20.85 -15.84 1.75
N SER A 29 -19.77 -16.43 2.26
CA SER A 29 -19.26 -16.08 3.60
C SER A 29 -18.75 -14.63 3.68
N SER A 30 -18.93 -14.02 4.84
CA SER A 30 -18.61 -12.60 5.09
C SER A 30 -17.23 -12.46 5.70
N ALA A 31 -16.34 -11.74 4.99
CA ALA A 31 -15.06 -11.32 5.51
C ALA A 31 -15.19 -9.94 6.19
N PHE A 32 -14.58 -9.80 7.37
CA PHE A 32 -14.61 -8.61 8.21
C PHE A 32 -13.18 -8.14 8.50
N ILE A 33 -12.94 -6.83 8.48
CA ILE A 33 -11.73 -6.25 9.06
C ILE A 33 -11.99 -6.08 10.56
N ILE A 34 -11.09 -6.58 11.41
CA ILE A 34 -11.25 -6.54 12.88
C ILE A 34 -10.53 -5.34 13.49
N ASP A 35 -9.28 -5.12 13.06
CA ASP A 35 -8.39 -4.06 13.53
C ASP A 35 -7.40 -3.72 12.39
N SER A 36 -6.75 -2.58 12.48
CA SER A 36 -5.78 -2.09 11.51
C SER A 36 -4.73 -1.22 12.20
N GLU A 37 -3.52 -1.19 11.64
CA GLU A 37 -2.48 -0.27 12.09
C GLU A 37 -1.87 0.48 10.90
N LEU A 38 -1.45 1.71 11.14
CA LEU A 38 -0.95 2.61 10.12
C LEU A 38 0.30 3.29 10.62
N SER A 39 1.45 3.08 9.98
CA SER A 39 2.64 3.87 10.27
C SER A 39 2.46 5.35 9.86
N HIS A 40 3.33 6.24 10.33
CA HIS A 40 3.37 7.59 9.80
C HIS A 40 3.93 7.55 8.37
N PHE A 41 3.20 8.12 7.41
CA PHE A 41 3.67 8.24 6.02
C PHE A 41 4.69 9.38 5.96
N GLY A 42 5.89 9.12 5.44
CA GLY A 42 6.90 10.17 5.29
C GLY A 42 8.25 9.65 4.87
N LYS A 43 9.30 10.43 5.16
CA LYS A 43 10.69 9.94 5.05
C LYS A 43 10.96 8.90 6.15
N THR A 44 11.71 7.86 5.81
CA THR A 44 12.09 6.80 6.74
C THR A 44 13.41 6.17 6.34
N GLU A 45 14.24 5.89 7.34
CA GLU A 45 15.51 5.17 7.24
C GLU A 45 15.34 3.66 7.42
N LEU A 46 14.11 3.19 7.69
CA LEU A 46 13.75 1.79 7.80
C LEU A 46 13.60 1.14 6.41
N ASP A 47 13.90 -0.15 6.32
CA ASP A 47 13.69 -0.97 5.13
C ASP A 47 12.27 -1.59 5.13
N TYR A 48 11.94 -2.45 4.16
CA TYR A 48 10.61 -3.08 4.11
C TYR A 48 10.40 -3.98 5.31
N HIS A 49 11.39 -4.83 5.63
CA HIS A 49 11.29 -5.78 6.73
C HIS A 49 11.08 -5.09 8.08
N SER A 50 11.91 -4.11 8.42
CA SER A 50 11.87 -3.43 9.71
C SER A 50 10.59 -2.64 9.92
N LEU A 51 10.12 -1.92 8.89
CA LEU A 51 8.90 -1.09 9.00
C LEU A 51 7.63 -1.95 8.93
N SER A 52 7.64 -3.05 8.18
CA SER A 52 6.60 -4.08 8.26
C SER A 52 6.52 -4.67 9.66
N TYR A 53 7.64 -5.09 10.23
CA TYR A 53 7.73 -5.66 11.57
C TYR A 53 7.23 -4.66 12.62
N GLN A 54 7.79 -3.44 12.67
CA GLN A 54 7.42 -2.42 13.66
C GLN A 54 5.94 -2.03 13.61
N THR A 55 5.30 -2.06 12.44
CA THR A 55 3.87 -1.71 12.31
C THR A 55 2.96 -2.91 12.59
N ALA A 56 3.35 -4.11 12.17
CA ALA A 56 2.57 -5.33 12.39
C ALA A 56 2.65 -5.84 13.84
N ILE A 57 3.78 -5.64 14.54
CA ILE A 57 3.94 -6.12 15.92
C ILE A 57 2.99 -5.39 16.88
N GLN A 58 2.83 -4.06 16.75
CA GLN A 58 1.85 -3.27 17.50
C GLN A 58 0.41 -3.79 17.35
N LEU A 59 0.08 -4.31 16.16
CA LEU A 59 -1.24 -4.83 15.84
C LEU A 59 -1.46 -6.25 16.39
N LEU A 60 -0.41 -7.07 16.45
CA LEU A 60 -0.44 -8.42 17.05
C LEU A 60 -0.37 -8.36 18.59
N GLU A 61 0.45 -7.48 19.17
CA GLU A 61 0.53 -7.25 20.63
C GLU A 61 -0.83 -6.78 21.19
N ARG A 62 -1.55 -5.93 20.44
CA ARG A 62 -2.90 -5.48 20.76
C ARG A 62 -3.98 -6.56 20.61
N ASN A 63 -3.68 -7.63 19.86
CA ASN A 63 -4.59 -8.72 19.54
C ASN A 63 -3.93 -10.09 19.82
N SER A 64 -3.42 -10.31 21.05
CA SER A 64 -2.60 -11.48 21.42
C SER A 64 -3.21 -12.84 21.04
N GLU A 65 -4.54 -12.95 21.14
CA GLU A 65 -5.29 -14.18 20.84
C GLU A 65 -5.55 -14.40 19.33
N PHE A 66 -5.13 -13.47 18.47
CA PHE A 66 -5.30 -13.57 17.03
C PHE A 66 -4.19 -14.40 16.40
N GLU A 67 -4.42 -15.70 16.27
CA GLU A 67 -3.60 -16.60 15.47
C GLU A 67 -3.95 -16.48 13.97
N PRO A 68 -3.19 -15.75 13.12
CA PRO A 68 -3.39 -15.80 11.68
C PRO A 68 -3.12 -17.22 11.13
N GLN A 69 -3.71 -17.55 9.99
CA GLN A 69 -3.44 -18.79 9.26
C GLN A 69 -2.73 -18.52 7.91
N PHE A 70 -2.80 -17.27 7.43
CA PHE A 70 -2.01 -16.77 6.31
C PHE A 70 -1.46 -15.36 6.55
N LEU A 71 -0.40 -15.02 5.82
CA LEU A 71 0.17 -13.68 5.71
C LEU A 71 0.27 -13.29 4.22
N ILE A 72 -0.37 -12.17 3.85
CA ILE A 72 -0.18 -11.56 2.52
C ILE A 72 0.64 -10.28 2.68
N PHE A 73 1.77 -10.25 1.98
CA PHE A 73 2.63 -9.07 1.91
C PHE A 73 2.40 -8.32 0.59
N ALA A 74 2.03 -7.04 0.66
CA ALA A 74 1.83 -6.17 -0.49
C ALA A 74 2.98 -5.16 -0.59
N ALA A 75 3.80 -5.28 -1.64
CA ALA A 75 4.97 -4.44 -1.82
C ALA A 75 5.39 -4.42 -3.28
N MET A 76 5.72 -3.23 -3.80
CA MET A 76 6.27 -3.04 -5.13
C MET A 76 7.80 -3.03 -5.07
N ALA A 77 8.43 -3.96 -5.78
CA ALA A 77 9.88 -4.04 -6.00
C ALA A 77 10.83 -3.72 -4.80
N PRO A 78 10.72 -4.37 -3.62
CA PRO A 78 11.74 -4.30 -2.57
C PRO A 78 13.17 -4.57 -3.05
N GLU A 79 13.30 -5.49 -4.00
CA GLU A 79 14.57 -5.86 -4.64
C GLU A 79 15.25 -4.66 -5.32
N ARG A 80 14.48 -3.64 -5.72
CA ARG A 80 14.98 -2.42 -6.38
C ARG A 80 15.19 -1.27 -5.41
N TYR A 81 14.31 -1.08 -4.42
CA TYR A 81 14.42 0.04 -3.49
C TYR A 81 15.40 -0.23 -2.34
N THR A 82 15.35 -1.40 -1.71
CA THR A 82 16.19 -1.73 -0.53
C THR A 82 17.19 -2.87 -0.79
N GLY A 83 17.11 -3.52 -1.96
CA GLY A 83 17.90 -4.72 -2.28
C GLY A 83 17.42 -5.96 -1.53
N GLU A 84 16.28 -5.89 -0.84
CA GLU A 84 15.78 -7.00 -0.02
C GLU A 84 15.05 -8.06 -0.86
N VAL A 85 15.42 -9.32 -0.66
CA VAL A 85 14.73 -10.51 -1.19
C VAL A 85 13.97 -11.26 -0.09
N PHE A 86 13.00 -12.07 -0.49
CA PHE A 86 12.23 -12.98 0.39
C PHE A 86 11.54 -12.29 1.59
N VAL A 87 11.21 -11.01 1.44
CA VAL A 87 10.77 -10.10 2.52
C VAL A 87 9.58 -10.65 3.31
N SER A 88 8.57 -11.21 2.65
CA SER A 88 7.39 -11.80 3.29
C SER A 88 7.74 -12.95 4.25
N ALA A 89 8.70 -13.81 3.89
CA ALA A 89 9.18 -14.89 4.73
C ALA A 89 9.98 -14.37 5.93
N ARG A 90 10.83 -13.34 5.72
CA ARG A 90 11.57 -12.66 6.80
C ARG A 90 10.64 -11.95 7.79
N ILE A 91 9.58 -11.29 7.32
CA ILE A 91 8.57 -10.65 8.18
C ILE A 91 7.84 -11.72 9.01
N LYS A 92 7.35 -12.78 8.37
CA LYS A 92 6.68 -13.92 9.01
C LYS A 92 7.55 -14.52 10.13
N GLU A 93 8.86 -14.68 9.88
CA GLU A 93 9.81 -15.21 10.86
C GLU A 93 10.05 -14.25 12.04
N SER A 94 10.30 -12.96 11.77
CA SER A 94 10.54 -11.98 12.83
C SER A 94 9.32 -11.69 13.71
N LEU A 95 8.10 -11.82 13.16
CA LEU A 95 6.86 -11.78 13.94
C LEU A 95 6.58 -13.08 14.73
N GLY A 96 7.46 -14.08 14.67
CA GLY A 96 7.31 -15.37 15.35
C GLY A 96 6.20 -16.27 14.79
N LEU A 97 5.65 -15.93 13.61
CA LEU A 97 4.45 -16.55 13.05
C LEU A 97 4.77 -17.88 12.36
N LYS A 98 4.49 -18.98 13.06
CA LYS A 98 4.81 -20.34 12.61
C LYS A 98 3.73 -20.88 11.66
N ASN A 99 4.15 -21.73 10.72
CA ASN A 99 3.29 -22.55 9.85
C ASN A 99 2.27 -21.81 8.96
N LEU A 100 2.43 -20.50 8.72
CA LEU A 100 1.51 -19.72 7.88
C LEU A 100 1.69 -19.95 6.38
N PHE A 101 0.58 -20.04 5.63
CA PHE A 101 0.59 -19.79 4.19
C PHE A 101 1.02 -18.34 3.93
N THR A 102 2.16 -18.14 3.26
CA THR A 102 2.81 -16.82 3.16
C THR A 102 3.12 -16.48 1.71
N ILE A 103 2.60 -15.36 1.21
CA ILE A 103 2.81 -14.90 -0.18
C ILE A 103 3.12 -13.40 -0.24
N ARG A 104 3.75 -12.97 -1.34
CA ARG A 104 3.76 -11.57 -1.78
C ARG A 104 2.80 -11.39 -2.95
N THR A 105 2.10 -10.26 -2.97
CA THR A 105 1.29 -9.81 -4.10
C THR A 105 1.81 -8.45 -4.59
N GLU A 106 2.03 -8.31 -5.89
CA GLU A 106 2.38 -7.05 -6.53
C GLU A 106 1.47 -6.78 -7.74
N THR A 107 0.88 -5.59 -7.76
CA THR A 107 0.05 -5.05 -8.86
C THR A 107 0.29 -3.52 -8.95
N ALA A 108 1.56 -3.13 -8.88
CA ALA A 108 2.01 -1.73 -8.74
C ALA A 108 1.25 -1.00 -7.62
N SER A 109 0.79 0.23 -7.84
CA SER A 109 0.05 1.04 -6.86
C SER A 109 -1.29 0.45 -6.40
N SER A 110 -1.75 -0.68 -6.97
CA SER A 110 -2.94 -1.40 -6.50
C SER A 110 -2.63 -2.58 -5.56
N SER A 111 -1.35 -2.84 -5.23
CA SER A 111 -0.90 -4.03 -4.48
C SER A 111 -1.64 -4.26 -3.16
N GLY A 112 -1.88 -3.21 -2.36
CA GLY A 112 -2.62 -3.32 -1.10
C GLY A 112 -4.11 -3.70 -1.29
N ALA A 113 -4.75 -3.19 -2.34
CA ALA A 113 -6.11 -3.57 -2.70
C ALA A 113 -6.18 -5.00 -3.28
N SER A 114 -5.20 -5.38 -4.10
CA SER A 114 -5.10 -6.75 -4.60
C SER A 114 -4.88 -7.76 -3.47
N ALA A 115 -4.04 -7.45 -2.47
CA ALA A 115 -3.92 -8.27 -1.27
C ALA A 115 -5.24 -8.41 -0.50
N LEU A 116 -6.00 -7.33 -0.35
CA LEU A 116 -7.32 -7.35 0.28
C LEU A 116 -8.30 -8.27 -0.47
N HIS A 117 -8.34 -8.18 -1.81
CA HIS A 117 -9.12 -9.11 -2.62
C HIS A 117 -8.63 -10.56 -2.49
N THR A 118 -7.32 -10.81 -2.53
CA THR A 118 -6.74 -12.16 -2.36
C THR A 118 -7.10 -12.75 -0.98
N ALA A 119 -7.01 -11.97 0.10
CA ALA A 119 -7.41 -12.42 1.44
C ALA A 119 -8.90 -12.78 1.50
N VAL A 120 -9.78 -11.98 0.89
CA VAL A 120 -11.22 -12.28 0.81
C VAL A 120 -11.47 -13.60 0.04
N TYR A 121 -10.73 -13.87 -1.04
CA TYR A 121 -10.80 -15.16 -1.74
C TYR A 121 -10.24 -16.33 -0.91
N LEU A 122 -9.11 -16.16 -0.20
CA LEU A 122 -8.57 -17.18 0.71
C LEU A 122 -9.58 -17.55 1.81
N LEU A 123 -10.25 -16.54 2.40
CA LEU A 123 -11.27 -16.73 3.43
C LEU A 123 -12.56 -17.37 2.88
N ARG A 124 -12.99 -17.00 1.68
CA ARG A 124 -14.19 -17.56 1.03
C ARG A 124 -13.99 -18.95 0.44
N SER A 125 -12.75 -19.36 0.18
CA SER A 125 -12.45 -20.74 -0.23
C SER A 125 -12.69 -21.77 0.88
N GLY A 126 -12.85 -21.34 2.13
CA GLY A 126 -12.95 -22.21 3.30
C GLY A 126 -11.61 -22.81 3.76
N ALA A 127 -10.52 -22.64 3.00
CA ALA A 127 -9.19 -23.12 3.38
C ALA A 127 -8.60 -22.34 4.58
N PHE A 128 -9.07 -21.12 4.83
CA PHE A 128 -8.62 -20.26 5.92
C PHE A 128 -9.80 -19.51 6.56
N GLN A 129 -9.68 -19.20 7.86
CA GLN A 129 -10.69 -18.46 8.65
C GLN A 129 -10.22 -17.06 9.07
N ARG A 130 -8.91 -16.83 9.12
CA ARG A 130 -8.28 -15.58 9.60
C ARG A 130 -6.86 -15.42 9.06
N GLY A 131 -6.43 -14.18 8.86
CA GLY A 131 -5.09 -13.87 8.36
C GLY A 131 -4.77 -12.38 8.44
N ILE A 132 -3.51 -12.05 8.16
CA ILE A 132 -2.96 -10.69 8.25
C ILE A 132 -2.50 -10.20 6.87
N ILE A 133 -2.81 -8.94 6.54
CA ILE A 133 -2.27 -8.24 5.37
C ILE A 133 -1.32 -7.14 5.84
N ILE A 134 -0.12 -7.12 5.27
CA ILE A 134 0.91 -6.12 5.54
C ILE A 134 1.28 -5.44 4.20
N ALA A 135 0.93 -4.16 4.02
CA ALA A 135 1.30 -3.39 2.83
C ALA A 135 2.35 -2.30 3.13
N THR A 136 3.42 -2.27 2.34
CA THR A 136 4.70 -1.64 2.69
C THR A 136 5.44 -1.14 1.44
N GLU A 137 5.70 0.16 1.36
CA GLU A 137 6.10 0.92 0.15
C GLU A 137 7.34 0.42 -0.66
N VAL A 138 8.63 0.79 -0.43
CA VAL A 138 9.38 1.69 0.50
C VAL A 138 10.32 2.60 -0.32
N MET A 139 9.79 3.68 -0.90
CA MET A 139 10.37 4.37 -2.07
C MET A 139 11.43 5.45 -1.77
N SER A 140 11.94 5.54 -0.54
CA SER A 140 12.81 6.64 -0.08
C SER A 140 14.26 6.58 -0.60
N ARG A 141 14.67 5.42 -1.13
CA ARG A 141 16.07 5.02 -1.34
C ARG A 141 16.67 5.37 -2.71
N LEU A 142 15.83 5.46 -3.74
CA LEU A 142 16.26 5.73 -5.12
C LEU A 142 16.18 7.22 -5.43
N GLU A 143 17.11 7.71 -6.24
CA GLU A 143 17.06 9.08 -6.74
C GLU A 143 15.84 9.31 -7.64
N ARG A 144 15.41 10.58 -7.75
CA ARG A 144 14.14 10.96 -8.40
C ARG A 144 13.99 10.37 -9.82
N GLU A 145 15.07 10.33 -10.59
CA GLU A 145 15.06 9.81 -11.97
C GLU A 145 14.92 8.29 -12.03
N GLU A 146 15.70 7.54 -11.24
CA GLU A 146 15.57 6.08 -11.19
C GLU A 146 14.20 5.65 -10.63
N ASN A 147 13.69 6.37 -9.63
CA ASN A 147 12.35 6.15 -9.08
C ASN A 147 11.26 6.41 -10.14
N ASN A 148 11.40 7.47 -10.94
CA ASN A 148 10.51 7.74 -12.09
C ASN A 148 10.57 6.65 -13.17
N LEU A 149 11.75 6.09 -13.46
CA LEU A 149 11.93 5.00 -14.41
C LEU A 149 11.35 3.67 -13.90
N LEU A 150 11.54 3.37 -12.62
CA LEU A 150 10.97 2.19 -11.95
C LEU A 150 9.44 2.27 -11.92
N LEU A 151 8.87 3.40 -11.50
CA LEU A 151 7.42 3.66 -11.56
C LEU A 151 6.89 3.65 -13.00
N GLY A 152 7.66 4.18 -13.95
CA GLY A 152 7.31 4.22 -15.37
C GLY A 152 7.35 2.85 -16.06
N SER A 153 7.92 1.81 -15.43
CA SER A 153 8.01 0.47 -16.02
C SER A 153 6.65 -0.15 -16.37
N VAL A 154 5.59 0.23 -15.63
CA VAL A 154 4.20 -0.20 -15.83
C VAL A 154 3.53 0.39 -17.09
N LEU A 155 4.16 1.38 -17.71
CA LEU A 155 3.66 2.01 -18.93
C LEU A 155 3.95 1.16 -20.16
N SER A 156 3.12 1.30 -21.20
CA SER A 156 3.33 0.61 -22.48
C SER A 156 4.63 1.03 -23.15
N GLU A 157 5.21 0.15 -23.98
CA GLU A 157 6.45 0.47 -24.73
C GLU A 157 6.34 1.75 -25.56
N ARG A 158 5.14 2.07 -26.09
CA ARG A 158 4.88 3.33 -26.80
C ARG A 158 5.05 4.56 -25.88
N GLN A 159 4.61 4.48 -24.63
CA GLN A 159 4.75 5.58 -23.66
C GLN A 159 6.21 5.69 -23.16
N LYS A 160 6.85 4.55 -22.88
CA LYS A 160 8.27 4.50 -22.47
C LYS A 160 9.20 5.01 -23.59
N GLY A 161 8.86 4.76 -24.86
CA GLY A 161 9.55 5.32 -26.03
C GLY A 161 9.46 6.85 -26.18
N PHE A 162 8.54 7.52 -25.47
CA PHE A 162 8.49 8.98 -25.35
C PHE A 162 9.16 9.50 -24.05
N ALA A 163 9.89 8.64 -23.32
CA ALA A 163 10.40 8.92 -21.98
C ALA A 163 9.32 9.43 -21.00
N MET A 164 8.07 9.00 -21.19
CA MET A 164 6.93 9.50 -20.41
C MET A 164 6.95 8.94 -18.98
N SER A 165 7.06 9.82 -17.98
CA SER A 165 6.80 9.47 -16.59
C SER A 165 5.30 9.35 -16.28
N MET A 166 4.96 8.62 -15.22
CA MET A 166 3.59 8.52 -14.70
C MET A 166 2.95 9.90 -14.45
N ALA A 167 3.73 10.86 -13.96
CA ALA A 167 3.28 12.23 -13.71
C ALA A 167 2.95 13.00 -15.00
N GLN A 168 3.73 12.83 -16.07
CA GLN A 168 3.42 13.42 -17.38
C GLN A 168 2.15 12.79 -17.98
N GLY A 169 1.99 11.46 -17.89
CA GLY A 169 0.77 10.78 -18.31
C GLY A 169 -0.48 11.30 -17.59
N GLY A 170 -0.40 11.44 -16.25
CA GLY A 170 -1.47 12.08 -15.45
C GLY A 170 -1.74 13.54 -15.85
N GLY A 171 -0.69 14.31 -16.14
CA GLY A 171 -0.81 15.69 -16.63
C GLY A 171 -1.49 15.81 -18.00
N MET A 172 -1.24 14.87 -18.92
CA MET A 172 -1.93 14.81 -20.22
C MET A 172 -3.41 14.46 -20.05
N ILE A 173 -3.73 13.46 -19.22
CA ILE A 173 -5.12 13.07 -18.91
C ILE A 173 -5.87 14.24 -18.27
N ALA A 174 -5.29 14.90 -17.28
CA ALA A 174 -5.87 16.08 -16.64
C ALA A 174 -6.08 17.23 -17.64
N THR A 175 -5.11 17.53 -18.49
CA THR A 175 -5.23 18.58 -19.52
C THR A 175 -6.38 18.30 -20.50
N ARG A 176 -6.53 17.04 -20.94
CA ARG A 176 -7.66 16.64 -21.79
C ARG A 176 -8.99 16.72 -21.06
N TYR A 177 -9.05 16.32 -19.78
CA TYR A 177 -10.26 16.42 -18.96
C TYR A 177 -10.72 17.87 -18.80
N LEU A 178 -9.80 18.79 -18.46
CA LEU A 178 -10.11 20.22 -18.33
C LEU A 178 -10.73 20.78 -19.62
N GLN A 179 -10.10 20.54 -20.77
CA GLN A 179 -10.63 20.95 -22.08
C GLN A 179 -12.00 20.33 -22.41
N GLN A 180 -12.20 19.05 -22.10
CA GLN A 180 -13.41 18.31 -22.48
C GLN A 180 -14.65 18.73 -21.67
N TYR A 181 -14.46 19.17 -20.43
CA TYR A 181 -15.55 19.52 -19.50
C TYR A 181 -15.62 21.00 -19.12
N GLY A 182 -14.78 21.86 -19.73
CA GLY A 182 -14.85 23.32 -19.56
C GLY A 182 -14.25 23.86 -18.26
N TYR A 183 -13.34 23.12 -17.62
CA TYR A 183 -12.67 23.52 -16.39
C TYR A 183 -11.35 24.27 -16.66
N ASP A 184 -10.95 25.13 -15.73
CA ASP A 184 -9.69 25.87 -15.74
C ASP A 184 -8.63 25.14 -14.89
N ARG A 185 -7.34 25.33 -15.21
CA ARG A 185 -6.21 24.85 -14.40
C ARG A 185 -6.29 25.33 -12.94
N ARG A 186 -6.85 26.52 -12.70
CA ARG A 186 -7.06 27.06 -11.33
C ARG A 186 -8.01 26.19 -10.50
N ASP A 187 -8.93 25.45 -11.13
CA ASP A 187 -9.92 24.66 -10.41
C ASP A 187 -9.25 23.44 -9.73
N LEU A 188 -8.11 22.99 -10.25
CA LEU A 188 -7.24 21.97 -9.62
C LEU A 188 -6.66 22.44 -8.28
N TYR A 189 -6.50 23.76 -8.04
CA TYR A 189 -6.05 24.26 -6.75
C TYR A 189 -7.03 23.91 -5.62
N LEU A 190 -8.34 23.89 -5.89
CA LEU A 190 -9.36 23.53 -4.90
C LEU A 190 -9.22 22.07 -4.43
N LEU A 191 -8.82 21.16 -5.33
CA LEU A 191 -8.49 19.78 -4.98
C LEU A 191 -7.25 19.72 -4.07
N SER A 192 -6.16 20.38 -4.46
CA SER A 192 -4.94 20.43 -3.66
C SER A 192 -5.15 21.06 -2.28
N LYS A 193 -5.91 22.16 -2.21
CA LYS A 193 -6.25 22.85 -0.95
C LYS A 193 -7.03 21.93 -0.01
N LYS A 194 -8.06 21.24 -0.51
CA LYS A 194 -8.83 20.23 0.24
C LYS A 194 -7.93 19.11 0.79
N LEU A 195 -7.01 18.59 -0.03
CA LEU A 195 -6.11 17.51 0.37
C LEU A 195 -5.13 17.97 1.46
N HIS A 196 -4.56 19.17 1.32
CA HIS A 196 -3.68 19.77 2.33
C HIS A 196 -4.41 20.11 3.65
N ASP A 197 -5.63 20.65 3.57
CA ASP A 197 -6.46 20.98 4.75
C ASP A 197 -6.89 19.73 5.53
N ASN A 198 -7.03 18.59 4.85
CA ASN A 198 -7.25 17.29 5.48
C ASN A 198 -5.93 16.71 6.03
N GLY A 199 -4.81 16.86 5.32
CA GLY A 199 -3.49 16.42 5.76
C GLY A 199 -3.04 17.07 7.07
N LEU A 200 -3.32 18.37 7.26
CA LEU A 200 -3.09 19.09 8.51
C LEU A 200 -3.80 18.49 9.73
N LYS A 201 -4.93 17.79 9.53
CA LYS A 201 -5.75 17.17 10.58
C LYS A 201 -5.42 15.69 10.82
N ASN A 202 -4.52 15.10 10.02
CA ASN A 202 -4.17 13.68 10.09
C ASN A 202 -2.75 13.53 10.66
N GLU A 203 -2.65 12.92 11.84
CA GLU A 203 -1.36 12.70 12.52
C GLU A 203 -0.39 11.82 11.72
N LYS A 204 -0.90 10.83 10.98
CA LYS A 204 -0.12 9.89 10.18
C LYS A 204 0.22 10.43 8.77
N ALA A 205 -0.24 11.63 8.38
CA ALA A 205 0.00 12.18 7.04
C ALA A 205 1.38 12.82 6.85
N HIS A 206 1.98 12.59 5.67
CA HIS A 206 3.29 13.14 5.28
C HIS A 206 3.27 14.67 5.10
N ILE A 207 2.29 15.20 4.36
CA ILE A 207 2.26 16.62 3.97
C ILE A 207 1.28 17.37 4.86
N LYS A 208 1.84 18.07 5.86
CA LYS A 208 1.11 18.94 6.80
C LYS A 208 1.46 20.42 6.55
N LYS A 209 1.21 20.90 5.33
CA LYS A 209 1.52 22.28 4.91
C LYS A 209 0.24 23.02 4.51
N ILE A 210 -0.01 24.19 5.09
CA ILE A 210 -1.07 25.11 4.62
C ILE A 210 -0.68 25.62 3.23
N LEU A 211 -1.60 25.52 2.27
CA LEU A 211 -1.49 26.27 1.01
C LEU A 211 -2.07 27.67 1.20
N GLN A 212 -1.29 28.69 0.85
CA GLN A 212 -1.75 30.07 0.77
C GLN A 212 -2.56 30.26 -0.53
N LYS A 213 -3.43 31.27 -0.54
CA LYS A 213 -4.26 31.65 -1.71
C LYS A 213 -3.44 32.37 -2.77
#